data_AF-A0A401PRT8-F1
#
_entry.id   AF-A0A401PRT8-F1
#
_cell.length_a   1.000
_cell.length_b   1.000
_cell.length_c   1.000
_cell.angle_alpha   90.00
_cell.angle_beta   90.00
_cell.angle_gamma   90.00
#
_symmetry.space_group_name_H-M   'P 1'
#
loop_
_entity.id
_entity.type
_entity.pdbx_description
1 polymer ?
#
loop_
_entity_poly.entity_id
_entity_poly.type
_entity_poly.pdbx_seq_one_letter_code
_entity_poly.pdbx_strand_id
1 'polypeptide(L)'
;SVHPKLAIYVCQETEQNQENHQRKRESIEGVGSSCVYHAIFLEELTAIKLTEKIANLYSISPQQINQIYRQGPSGIHVLVSDEMVKNFHDEACFIICTSKAERSDGYNIILK
;
A
#
# COMPACT_ATOMS: atom_id res chain seq x y z
N SER A 1 -18.87 20.98 0.57
CA SER A 1 -17.47 20.57 0.80
C SER A 1 -17.45 19.06 0.90
N VAL A 2 -16.75 18.36 0.00
CA VAL A 2 -16.62 16.90 0.04
C VAL A 2 -15.37 16.61 0.86
N HIS A 3 -15.53 16.15 2.10
CA HIS A 3 -14.40 15.72 2.92
C HIS A 3 -14.07 14.27 2.58
N PRO A 4 -12.79 13.89 2.46
CA PRO A 4 -12.42 12.51 2.27
C PRO A 4 -12.87 11.69 3.48
N LYS A 5 -13.38 10.48 3.23
CA LYS A 5 -13.82 9.57 4.30
C LYS A 5 -12.66 8.81 4.93
N LEU A 6 -11.54 8.72 4.21
CA LEU A 6 -10.36 7.99 4.60
C LEU A 6 -9.12 8.63 3.98
N ALA A 7 -8.09 8.84 4.81
CA ALA A 7 -6.76 9.25 4.39
C ALA A 7 -5.78 8.09 4.58
N ILE A 8 -5.08 7.72 3.51
CA ILE A 8 -4.07 6.66 3.52
C ILE A 8 -2.73 7.26 3.12
N TYR A 9 -1.74 7.18 3.99
CA TYR A 9 -0.37 7.60 3.71
C TYR A 9 0.43 6.40 3.24
N VAL A 10 1.03 6.48 2.05
CA VAL A 10 1.79 5.37 1.46
C VAL A 10 3.18 5.81 1.03
N CYS A 11 4.17 4.95 1.24
CA CYS A 11 5.48 5.11 0.64
C CYS A 11 5.91 3.81 -0.05
N GLN A 12 6.71 3.92 -1.11
CA GLN A 12 7.15 2.74 -1.87
C GLN A 12 8.38 2.11 -1.21
N GLU A 13 8.38 0.79 -1.08
CA GLU A 13 9.59 0.03 -0.73
C GLU A 13 10.57 0.11 -1.91
N THR A 14 11.66 0.85 -1.76
CA THR A 14 12.79 0.86 -2.71
C THR A 14 13.76 -0.28 -2.40
N GLU A 15 14.51 -0.76 -3.40
CA GLU A 15 15.48 -1.86 -3.23
C GLU A 15 16.54 -1.54 -2.14
N GLN A 16 16.93 -0.27 -2.00
CA GLN A 16 17.81 0.20 -0.91
C GLN A 16 17.22 -0.01 0.50
N ASN A 17 15.88 -0.03 0.61
CA ASN A 17 15.20 -0.22 1.87
C ASN A 17 15.11 -1.70 2.28
N GLN A 18 15.15 -2.62 1.30
CA GLN A 18 15.14 -4.07 1.54
C GLN A 18 16.43 -4.54 2.24
N GLU A 19 17.60 -4.03 1.82
CA GLU A 19 18.89 -4.37 2.45
C GLU A 19 19.03 -3.77 3.86
N ASN A 20 18.48 -2.58 4.09
CA ASN A 20 18.53 -1.92 5.40
C ASN A 20 17.58 -2.59 6.41
N HIS A 21 16.42 -3.11 5.99
CA HIS A 21 15.51 -3.84 6.87
C HIS A 21 16.06 -5.19 7.35
N GLN A 22 16.99 -5.82 6.61
CA GLN A 22 17.69 -7.02 7.09
C GLN A 22 18.74 -6.69 8.15
N ARG A 23 19.39 -5.51 8.09
CA ARG A 23 20.40 -5.10 9.08
C ARG A 23 19.82 -4.47 10.36
N LYS A 24 18.60 -3.93 10.33
CA LYS A 24 18.02 -3.14 11.42
C LYS A 24 16.97 -3.90 12.24
N ARG A 25 17.27 -5.14 12.66
CA ARG A 25 16.45 -5.87 13.66
C ARG A 25 16.89 -5.62 15.11
N GLU A 26 17.97 -4.87 15.33
CA GLU A 26 18.58 -4.71 16.68
C GLU A 26 18.46 -3.30 17.31
N SER A 27 17.85 -2.31 16.66
CA SER A 27 17.65 -1.00 17.32
C SER A 27 16.17 -0.65 17.37
N ILE A 28 15.60 -0.82 18.56
CA ILE A 28 14.44 -0.07 19.04
C ILE A 28 14.76 1.41 18.76
N GLU A 29 13.85 2.12 18.11
CA GLU A 29 14.01 3.50 17.61
C GLU A 29 14.99 3.66 16.45
N GLY A 30 14.44 3.79 15.25
CA GLY A 30 15.22 3.87 14.04
C GLY A 30 14.51 4.63 12.94
N VAL A 31 14.27 5.92 13.18
CA VAL A 31 14.05 6.89 12.11
C VAL A 31 15.16 6.73 11.06
N GLY A 32 14.80 6.74 9.78
CA GLY A 32 15.76 6.80 8.67
C GLY A 32 15.62 5.67 7.65
N SER A 33 14.46 5.57 7.00
CA SER A 33 14.46 5.45 5.55
C SER A 33 13.92 6.76 5.00
N SER A 34 14.48 7.26 3.91
CA SER A 34 14.00 8.44 3.19
C SER A 34 12.68 8.12 2.46
N CYS A 35 11.72 7.49 3.12
CA CYS A 35 10.44 7.16 2.53
C CYS A 35 9.60 8.44 2.48
N VAL A 36 9.42 8.97 1.27
CA VAL A 36 8.45 10.04 1.03
C VAL A 36 7.06 9.42 1.02
N TYR A 37 6.24 9.80 1.99
CA TYR A 37 4.85 9.39 2.07
C TYR A 37 3.98 10.29 1.21
N HIS A 38 3.10 9.66 0.44
CA HIS A 38 2.08 10.31 -0.38
C HIS A 38 0.71 10.03 0.22
N ALA A 39 -0.12 11.06 0.31
CA ALA A 39 -1.49 10.93 0.79
C ALA A 39 -2.42 10.47 -0.34
N ILE A 40 -3.20 9.43 -0.07
CA ILE A 40 -4.31 8.94 -0.88
C ILE A 40 -5.60 9.24 -0.11
N PHE A 41 -6.49 9.98 -0.76
CA PHE A 41 -7.80 10.31 -0.20
C PHE A 41 -8.89 9.52 -0.92
N LEU A 42 -9.72 8.83 -0.15
CA LEU A 42 -10.88 8.09 -0.66
C LEU A 42 -12.19 8.78 -0.26
N GLU A 43 -12.96 9.19 -1.26
CA GLU A 43 -14.34 9.70 -1.08
C GLU A 43 -15.35 8.54 -1.03
N GLU A 44 -15.04 7.45 -1.74
CA GLU A 44 -15.77 6.19 -1.71
C GLU A 44 -14.85 5.08 -1.20
N LEU A 45 -15.31 4.38 -0.16
CA LEU A 45 -14.55 3.35 0.54
C LEU A 45 -14.68 2.01 -0.18
N THR A 46 -14.07 1.92 -1.37
CA THR A 46 -14.06 0.71 -2.21
C THR A 46 -12.64 0.34 -2.62
N ALA A 47 -12.41 -0.95 -2.84
CA ALA A 47 -11.15 -1.48 -3.34
C ALA A 47 -10.83 -0.90 -4.74
N ILE A 48 -11.84 -0.68 -5.57
CA ILE A 48 -11.67 -0.06 -6.90
C ILE A 48 -11.10 1.36 -6.78
N LYS A 49 -11.67 2.21 -5.90
CA LYS A 49 -11.13 3.57 -5.71
C LYS A 49 -9.73 3.57 -5.15
N LEU A 50 -9.42 2.64 -4.25
CA LEU A 50 -8.06 2.45 -3.77
C LEU A 50 -7.10 2.08 -4.91
N THR A 51 -7.48 1.13 -5.77
CA THR A 51 -6.71 0.74 -6.96
C THR A 51 -6.49 1.91 -7.91
N GLU A 52 -7.53 2.68 -8.24
CA GLU A 52 -7.42 3.88 -9.09
C GLU A 52 -6.42 4.89 -8.51
N LYS A 53 -6.49 5.17 -7.21
CA LYS A 53 -5.59 6.14 -6.57
C LYS A 53 -4.14 5.64 -6.52
N ILE A 54 -3.92 4.36 -6.23
CA ILE A 54 -2.57 3.76 -6.24
C ILE A 54 -2.00 3.74 -7.67
N ALA A 55 -2.80 3.36 -8.66
CA ALA A 55 -2.37 3.38 -10.06
C ALA A 55 -1.98 4.79 -10.52
N ASN A 56 -2.80 5.79 -10.17
CA ASN A 56 -2.51 7.20 -10.43
C ASN A 56 -1.22 7.65 -9.74
N LEU A 57 -0.98 7.25 -8.49
CA LEU A 57 0.25 7.57 -7.75
C LEU A 57 1.50 7.06 -8.50
N TYR A 58 1.42 5.87 -9.10
CA TYR A 58 2.52 5.29 -9.87
C TYR A 58 2.51 5.64 -11.36
N SER A 59 1.57 6.48 -11.81
CA SER A 59 1.39 6.82 -13.24
C SER A 59 1.24 5.59 -14.15
N ILE A 60 0.52 4.57 -13.67
CA ILE A 60 0.22 3.34 -14.41
C ILE A 60 -1.29 3.19 -14.66
N SER A 61 -1.66 2.31 -15.59
CA SER A 61 -3.06 1.94 -15.80
C SER A 61 -3.56 1.10 -14.62
N PRO A 62 -4.79 1.34 -14.09
CA PRO A 62 -5.37 0.50 -13.03
C PRO A 62 -5.45 -0.98 -13.40
N GLN A 63 -5.59 -1.29 -14.68
CA GLN A 63 -5.61 -2.67 -15.20
C GLN A 63 -4.27 -3.38 -15.05
N GLN A 64 -3.17 -2.64 -14.85
CA GLN A 64 -1.86 -3.21 -14.53
C GLN A 64 -1.76 -3.64 -13.06
N ILE A 65 -2.69 -3.22 -12.20
CA ILE A 65 -2.81 -3.71 -10.82
C ILE A 65 -3.81 -4.86 -10.81
N ASN A 66 -3.32 -6.06 -10.54
CA ASN A 66 -4.13 -7.26 -10.51
C ASN A 66 -4.94 -7.35 -9.21
N GLN A 67 -4.28 -7.27 -8.06
CA GLN A 67 -4.91 -7.36 -6.74
C GLN A 67 -4.16 -6.48 -5.74
N ILE A 68 -4.87 -6.04 -4.69
CA ILE A 68 -4.29 -5.37 -3.53
C ILE A 68 -4.44 -6.30 -2.33
N TYR A 69 -3.33 -6.53 -1.63
CA TYR A 69 -3.29 -7.30 -0.39
C TYR A 69 -2.86 -6.42 0.77
N ARG A 70 -3.33 -6.72 1.97
CA ARG A 70 -2.77 -6.23 3.23
C ARG A 70 -1.96 -7.35 3.88
N GLN A 71 -0.74 -7.05 4.31
CA GLN A 71 0.10 -8.01 5.01
C GLN A 71 -0.34 -8.13 6.48
N GLY A 72 -0.59 -9.35 6.95
CA GLY A 72 -0.90 -9.65 8.34
C GLY A 72 0.34 -9.94 9.20
N PRO A 73 0.17 -10.11 10.53
CA PRO A 73 1.28 -10.30 11.50
C PRO A 73 2.20 -11.50 11.25
N SER A 74 1.79 -12.49 10.46
CA SER A 74 2.59 -13.66 10.09
C SER A 74 3.06 -13.64 8.63
N GLY A 75 3.00 -12.48 7.97
CA GLY A 75 3.37 -12.31 6.57
C GLY A 75 2.31 -12.81 5.58
N ILE A 76 1.14 -13.25 6.05
CA ILE A 76 0.02 -13.65 5.18
C ILE A 76 -0.48 -12.46 4.37
N HIS A 77 -0.85 -12.69 3.11
CA HIS A 77 -1.45 -11.68 2.25
C HIS A 77 -2.97 -11.83 2.26
N VAL A 78 -3.67 -10.86 2.85
CA VAL A 78 -5.14 -10.84 2.90
C VAL A 78 -5.65 -9.93 1.81
N LEU A 79 -6.57 -10.41 0.97
CA LEU A 79 -7.15 -9.62 -0.11
C LEU A 79 -7.90 -8.40 0.43
N VAL A 80 -7.65 -7.22 -0.14
CA VAL A 80 -8.35 -5.98 0.22
C VAL A 80 -9.67 -5.91 -0.54
N SER A 81 -10.77 -6.19 0.15
CA SER A 81 -12.14 -5.99 -0.33
C SER A 81 -12.70 -4.62 0.06
N ASP A 82 -13.85 -4.23 -0.49
CA ASP A 82 -14.58 -3.03 -0.07
C ASP A 82 -14.87 -3.01 1.44
N GLU A 83 -15.21 -4.17 2.01
CA GLU A 83 -15.43 -4.31 3.46
C GLU A 83 -14.15 -4.06 4.24
N MET A 84 -13.00 -4.51 3.74
CA MET A 84 -11.72 -4.22 4.37
C MET A 84 -11.38 -2.72 4.30
N VAL A 85 -11.60 -2.06 3.16
CA VAL A 85 -11.35 -0.61 3.00
C VAL A 85 -12.21 0.20 3.98
N LYS A 86 -13.49 -0.18 4.17
CA LYS A 86 -14.38 0.46 5.15
C LYS A 86 -13.93 0.30 6.60
N ASN A 87 -13.14 -0.73 6.89
CA ASN A 87 -12.61 -1.02 8.22
C ASN A 87 -11.23 -0.42 8.47
N PHE A 88 -10.65 0.31 7.51
CA PHE A 88 -9.47 1.12 7.81
C PHE A 88 -9.85 2.25 8.77
N HIS A 89 -8.95 2.56 9.71
CA HIS A 89 -9.09 3.75 10.54
C HIS A 89 -9.11 4.99 9.64
N ASP A 90 -9.79 6.07 10.06
CA ASP A 90 -9.90 7.33 9.31
C ASP A 90 -8.56 7.84 8.75
N GLU A 91 -7.46 7.54 9.46
CA GLU A 91 -6.10 7.67 8.99
C GLU A 91 -5.36 6.33 9.06
N ALA A 92 -4.78 5.89 7.95
CA ALA A 92 -3.97 4.67 7.85
C ALA A 92 -2.62 4.95 7.18
N CYS A 93 -1.59 4.17 7.52
CA CYS A 93 -0.26 4.30 6.96
C CYS A 93 0.27 2.93 6.53
N PHE A 94 0.82 2.83 5.32
CA PHE A 94 1.35 1.60 4.76
C PHE A 94 2.64 1.81 3.99
N ILE A 95 3.49 0.79 3.94
CA ILE A 95 4.52 0.67 2.91
C ILE A 95 3.98 -0.18 1.77
N ILE A 96 4.09 0.32 0.54
CA ILE A 96 3.70 -0.39 -0.67
C ILE A 96 4.86 -1.23 -1.18
N CYS A 97 4.57 -2.51 -1.41
CA CYS A 97 5.45 -3.42 -2.13
C CYS A 97 4.72 -3.97 -3.36
N THR A 98 5.48 -4.22 -4.42
CA THR A 98 4.95 -4.78 -5.67
C THR A 98 5.48 -6.19 -5.87
N SER A 99 4.62 -7.12 -6.28
CA SER A 99 5.00 -8.48 -6.68
C SER A 99 4.42 -8.77 -8.06
N LYS A 100 5.17 -9.46 -8.93
CA LYS A 100 4.68 -9.82 -10.26
C LYS A 100 3.50 -10.81 -10.13
N ALA A 101 2.43 -10.58 -10.88
CA ALA A 101 1.31 -11.52 -10.91
C ALA A 101 1.71 -12.81 -11.65
N GLU A 102 1.34 -13.98 -11.12
CA GLU A 102 1.73 -15.27 -11.70
C GLU A 102 1.08 -15.53 -13.09
N ARG A 103 -0.08 -14.92 -13.35
CA ARG A 103 -0.92 -15.21 -14.52
C ARG A 103 -1.13 -14.03 -15.46
N SER A 104 -0.49 -12.88 -15.20
CA SER A 104 -0.60 -11.69 -16.02
C SER A 104 0.70 -10.89 -15.99
N ASP A 105 0.89 -10.00 -16.96
CA ASP A 105 1.99 -9.03 -16.98
C ASP A 105 1.77 -7.87 -15.99
N GLY A 106 0.78 -7.98 -15.10
CA GLY A 106 0.47 -7.00 -14.07
C GLY A 106 1.20 -7.25 -12.75
N TYR A 107 0.92 -6.38 -11.79
CA TYR A 107 1.50 -6.39 -10.45
C TYR A 107 0.42 -6.60 -9.39
N ASN A 108 0.75 -7.34 -8.36
CA ASN A 108 0.04 -7.33 -7.10
C ASN A 108 0.65 -6.24 -6.20
N ILE A 109 -0.21 -5.47 -5.53
CA ILE A 109 0.18 -4.48 -4.53
C ILE A 109 0.04 -5.12 -3.15
N ILE A 110 1.02 -4.92 -2.28
CA ILE A 110 1.01 -5.37 -0.89
C ILE A 110 1.18 -4.14 0.00
N LEU A 111 0.20 -3.91 0.88
CA LEU A 111 0.19 -2.88 1.91
C LEU A 111 0.74 -3.50 3.21
N LYS A 112 1.94 -3.08 3.62
CA LYS A 112 2.61 -3.52 4.85
C LYS A 112 2.43 -2.50 5.96
#